data_AF-A0A327VC95-F1
#
_entry.id   AF-A0A327VC95-F1
#
_cell.length_a   1.000
_cell.length_b   1.000
_cell.length_c   1.000
_cell.angle_alpha   90.00
_cell.angle_beta   90.00
_cell.angle_gamma   90.00
#
_symmetry.space_group_name_H-M   'P 1'
#
loop_
_entity.id
_entity.type
_entity.pdbx_description
1 polymer ?
#
loop_
_entity_poly.entity_id
_entity_poly.type
_entity_poly.pdbx_seq_one_letter_code
_entity_poly.pdbx_strand_id
1 'polypeptide(L)'
;MPRELRRLAHLVGRRGATLLLLGGLVTLYGVGQLAKPIPNKSGIRLLLMVMDLDCWSWTWIGAGLLAIFCAFLRPGRDWPGFTGLWLATVPWALSFFVSWWPLYDNPRGWISAAIFAAFGTLPLVLVGWDEPARRESPESP
;
A
#
# COMPACT_ATOMS: atom_id res chain seq x y z
N MET A 1 1.76 -24.82 -11.06
CA MET A 1 0.91 -23.74 -10.50
C MET A 1 -0.51 -24.26 -10.33
N PRO A 2 -1.10 -24.19 -9.13
CA PRO A 2 -2.44 -24.74 -8.86
C PRO A 2 -3.51 -24.05 -9.73
N ARG A 3 -4.49 -24.81 -10.23
CA ARG A 3 -5.59 -24.31 -11.08
C ARG A 3 -6.48 -23.26 -10.37
N GLU A 4 -6.53 -23.32 -9.05
CA GLU A 4 -7.28 -22.40 -8.18
C GLU A 4 -6.71 -20.98 -8.22
N LEU A 5 -5.38 -20.85 -8.20
CA LEU A 5 -4.68 -19.57 -8.36
C LEU A 5 -4.93 -18.95 -9.74
N ARG A 6 -5.06 -19.77 -10.80
CA ARG A 6 -5.43 -19.28 -12.14
C ARG A 6 -6.88 -18.78 -12.20
N ARG A 7 -7.82 -19.48 -11.55
CA ARG A 7 -9.22 -19.04 -11.51
C ARG A 7 -9.38 -17.72 -10.73
N LEU A 8 -8.70 -17.58 -9.60
CA LEU A 8 -8.66 -16.33 -8.84
C LEU A 8 -8.01 -15.20 -9.67
N ALA A 9 -6.89 -15.47 -10.34
CA ALA A 9 -6.24 -14.48 -11.21
C ALA A 9 -7.13 -14.02 -12.38
N HIS A 10 -7.96 -14.91 -12.95
CA HIS A 10 -8.91 -14.55 -14.01
C HIS A 10 -10.15 -13.78 -13.52
N LEU A 11 -10.50 -13.89 -12.24
CA LEU A 11 -11.64 -13.21 -11.62
C LEU A 11 -11.29 -11.81 -11.10
N VAL A 12 -10.06 -11.63 -10.64
CA VAL A 12 -9.62 -10.43 -9.90
C VAL A 12 -9.11 -9.30 -10.82
N GLY A 13 -8.82 -9.60 -12.09
CA GLY A 13 -8.30 -8.60 -13.04
C GLY A 13 -6.92 -8.06 -12.63
N ARG A 14 -6.39 -7.10 -13.39
CA ARG A 14 -5.05 -6.55 -13.12
C ARG A 14 -5.08 -5.63 -11.90
N ARG A 15 -6.10 -4.77 -11.78
CA ARG A 15 -6.29 -3.90 -10.60
C ARG A 15 -6.37 -4.67 -9.29
N GLY A 16 -7.22 -5.70 -9.22
CA GLY A 16 -7.35 -6.49 -8.01
C GLY A 16 -6.07 -7.27 -7.69
N ALA A 17 -5.34 -7.77 -8.70
CA ALA A 17 -4.08 -8.47 -8.47
C ALA A 17 -3.03 -7.53 -7.85
N THR A 18 -3.00 -6.27 -8.30
CA THR A 18 -2.14 -5.25 -7.69
C THR A 18 -2.56 -4.93 -6.25
N LEU A 19 -3.85 -4.79 -5.97
CA LEU A 19 -4.35 -4.58 -4.61
C LEU A 19 -4.04 -5.76 -3.68
N LEU A 20 -4.14 -7.00 -4.15
CA LEU A 20 -3.73 -8.18 -3.38
C LEU A 20 -2.24 -8.17 -3.07
N LEU A 21 -1.41 -7.85 -4.06
CA LEU A 21 0.04 -7.85 -3.90
C LEU A 21 0.50 -6.72 -2.97
N LEU A 22 0.05 -5.49 -3.21
CA LEU A 22 0.38 -4.33 -2.39
C LEU A 22 -0.22 -4.44 -0.99
N GLY A 23 -1.48 -4.86 -0.89
CA GLY A 23 -2.17 -5.07 0.38
C GLY A 23 -1.51 -6.17 1.21
N GLY A 24 -1.10 -7.28 0.57
CA GLY A 24 -0.33 -8.34 1.22
C GLY A 24 1.02 -7.85 1.73
N LEU A 25 1.78 -7.12 0.90
CA LEU A 25 3.06 -6.55 1.28
C LEU A 25 2.94 -5.59 2.48
N VAL A 26 1.94 -4.70 2.43
CA VAL A 26 1.67 -3.72 3.49
C VAL A 26 1.21 -4.39 4.78
N THR A 27 0.36 -5.41 4.68
CA THR A 27 -0.06 -6.20 5.85
C THR A 27 1.14 -6.88 6.50
N LEU A 28 1.99 -7.53 5.70
CA LEU A 28 3.20 -8.19 6.18
C LEU A 28 4.19 -7.20 6.79
N TYR A 29 4.31 -6.00 6.21
CA TYR A 29 5.13 -4.94 6.79
C TYR A 29 4.65 -4.58 8.20
N GLY A 30 3.36 -4.30 8.38
CA GLY A 30 2.78 -4.01 9.70
C GLY A 30 2.95 -5.15 10.70
N VAL A 31 2.73 -6.40 10.29
CA VAL A 31 2.96 -7.58 11.15
C VAL A 31 4.44 -7.70 11.55
N GLY A 32 5.35 -7.47 10.60
CA GLY A 32 6.79 -7.48 10.86
C GLY A 32 7.21 -6.45 11.89
N GLN A 33 6.60 -5.25 11.84
CA GLN A 33 6.82 -4.19 12.81
C GLN A 33 6.33 -4.56 14.22
N LEU A 34 5.19 -5.26 14.36
CA LEU A 34 4.72 -5.78 15.65
C LEU A 34 5.62 -6.89 16.18
N ALA A 35 6.05 -7.81 15.32
CA ALA A 35 6.87 -8.95 15.72
C ALA A 35 8.29 -8.52 16.11
N LYS A 36 8.87 -7.58 15.37
CA LYS A 36 10.20 -7.04 15.63
C LYS A 36 10.28 -5.57 15.20
N PRO A 37 10.01 -4.63 16.12
CA PRO A 37 10.10 -3.20 15.87
C PRO A 37 11.45 -2.78 15.27
N ILE A 38 11.42 -1.76 14.39
CA ILE A 38 12.65 -1.19 13.82
C ILE A 38 13.52 -0.63 14.95
N PRO A 39 14.80 -1.04 15.04
CA PRO A 39 15.68 -0.62 16.12
C PRO A 39 16.07 0.87 16.02
N ASN A 40 16.24 1.39 14.80
CA ASN A 40 16.57 2.79 14.59
C ASN A 40 15.32 3.63 14.28
N LYS A 41 14.98 4.54 15.19
CA LYS A 41 13.81 5.40 15.10
C LYS A 41 14.09 6.78 14.49
N SER A 42 15.33 7.14 14.17
CA SER A 42 15.71 8.52 13.79
C SER A 42 14.92 9.08 12.60
N GLY A 43 14.60 8.26 11.60
CA GLY A 43 13.78 8.69 10.45
C GLY A 43 12.28 8.76 10.69
N ILE A 44 11.78 8.16 11.77
CA ILE A 44 10.34 8.02 12.07
C ILE A 44 9.93 8.75 13.37
N ARG A 45 10.81 9.58 13.95
CA ARG A 45 10.51 10.29 15.21
C ARG A 45 9.24 11.14 15.11
N LEU A 46 9.01 11.79 13.98
CA LEU A 46 7.81 12.60 13.76
C LEU A 46 6.53 11.74 13.85
N LEU A 47 6.54 10.54 13.27
CA LEU A 47 5.43 9.58 13.38
C LEU A 47 5.16 9.18 14.82
N LEU A 48 6.23 8.94 15.57
CA LEU A 48 6.16 8.51 16.97
C LEU A 48 5.68 9.61 17.91
N MET A 49 5.69 10.88 17.50
CA MET A 49 5.05 11.97 18.24
C MET A 49 3.53 11.94 18.12
N VAL A 50 2.98 11.34 17.05
CA VAL A 50 1.54 11.25 16.81
C VAL A 50 0.95 10.02 17.51
N MET A 51 1.57 8.86 17.31
CA MET A 51 1.18 7.60 17.95
C MET A 51 2.34 6.61 17.98
N ASP A 52 2.27 5.62 18.86
CA ASP A 52 3.29 4.58 18.98
C ASP A 52 3.39 3.70 17.73
N LEU A 53 4.54 3.03 17.61
CA LEU A 53 4.82 2.16 16.47
C LEU A 53 3.81 1.01 16.35
N ASP A 54 3.25 0.53 17.46
CA ASP A 54 2.25 -0.53 17.46
C ASP A 54 0.94 -0.06 16.81
N CYS A 55 0.49 1.16 17.13
CA CYS A 55 -0.66 1.79 16.49
C CYS A 55 -0.44 2.01 14.98
N TRP A 56 0.77 2.47 14.61
CA TRP A 56 1.15 2.57 13.21
C TRP A 56 1.17 1.21 12.50
N SER A 57 1.61 0.16 13.20
CA SER A 57 1.65 -1.19 12.66
C SER A 57 0.24 -1.73 12.40
N TRP A 58 -0.70 -1.47 13.30
CA TRP A 58 -2.13 -1.75 13.07
C TRP A 58 -2.71 -0.93 11.91
N THR A 59 -2.26 0.31 11.72
CA THR A 59 -2.66 1.13 10.57
C THR A 59 -2.22 0.50 9.25
N TRP A 60 -0.98 0.00 9.18
CA TRP A 60 -0.48 -0.76 8.03
C TRP A 60 -1.30 -2.04 7.80
N ILE A 61 -1.57 -2.81 8.85
CA ILE A 61 -2.38 -4.02 8.75
C ILE A 61 -3.80 -3.69 8.25
N GLY A 62 -4.45 -2.68 8.83
CA GLY A 62 -5.79 -2.25 8.45
C GLY A 62 -5.87 -1.79 7.00
N ALA A 63 -4.92 -0.96 6.55
CA ALA A 63 -4.84 -0.51 5.16
C ALA A 63 -4.59 -1.69 4.19
N GLY A 64 -3.73 -2.63 4.58
CA GLY A 64 -3.42 -3.81 3.78
C GLY A 64 -4.62 -4.77 3.64
N LEU A 65 -5.32 -5.04 4.74
CA LEU A 65 -6.55 -5.85 4.74
C LEU A 65 -7.67 -5.17 3.95
N LEU A 66 -7.81 -3.85 4.07
CA LEU A 66 -8.76 -3.08 3.27
C LEU A 66 -8.45 -3.19 1.78
N ALA A 67 -7.18 -3.07 1.38
CA ALA A 67 -6.75 -3.26 -0.01
C ALA A 67 -7.04 -4.67 -0.52
N ILE A 68 -6.76 -5.70 0.29
CA ILE A 68 -7.08 -7.10 -0.05
C ILE A 68 -8.59 -7.27 -0.22
N PHE A 69 -9.41 -6.71 0.66
CA PHE A 69 -10.87 -6.77 0.53
C PHE A 69 -11.35 -6.06 -0.74
N CYS A 70 -10.82 -4.86 -1.01
CA CYS A 70 -11.13 -4.09 -2.21
C CYS A 70 -10.69 -4.78 -3.50
N ALA A 71 -9.71 -5.68 -3.46
CA ALA A 71 -9.28 -6.44 -4.63
C ALA A 71 -10.37 -7.35 -5.21
N PHE A 72 -11.36 -7.73 -4.40
CA PHE A 72 -12.50 -8.54 -4.83
C PHE A 72 -13.72 -7.70 -5.23
N LEU A 73 -13.64 -6.37 -5.12
CA LEU A 73 -14.71 -5.47 -5.52
C LEU A 73 -14.66 -5.21 -7.04
N ARG A 74 -15.80 -4.77 -7.58
CA ARG A 74 -15.91 -4.36 -8.98
C ARG A 74 -15.01 -3.14 -9.27
N PRO A 75 -14.39 -3.05 -10.45
CA PRO A 75 -13.65 -1.86 -10.89
C PRO A 75 -14.51 -0.60 -10.70
N GLY A 76 -13.97 0.42 -10.02
CA GLY A 76 -14.66 1.66 -9.67
C GLY A 76 -15.17 1.73 -8.22
N ARG A 77 -15.27 0.59 -7.52
CA ARG A 77 -15.52 0.53 -6.06
C ARG A 77 -14.30 0.12 -5.25
N ASP A 78 -13.18 -0.12 -5.93
CA ASP A 78 -11.88 -0.54 -5.41
C ASP A 78 -10.98 0.64 -4.98
N TRP A 79 -11.38 1.88 -5.31
CA TRP A 79 -10.68 3.11 -4.92
C TRP A 79 -10.33 3.24 -3.42
N PRO A 80 -11.16 2.76 -2.46
CA PRO A 80 -10.82 2.88 -1.03
C PRO A 80 -9.57 2.07 -0.68
N GLY A 81 -9.32 0.94 -1.35
CA GLY A 81 -8.14 0.12 -1.14
C GLY A 81 -6.86 0.85 -1.50
N PHE A 82 -6.84 1.51 -2.67
CA PHE A 82 -5.70 2.31 -3.10
C PHE A 82 -5.49 3.54 -2.22
N THR A 83 -6.56 4.19 -1.80
CA THR A 83 -6.51 5.37 -0.90
C THR A 83 -5.99 4.99 0.48
N GLY A 84 -6.42 3.83 1.01
CA GLY A 84 -5.91 3.31 2.28
C GLY A 84 -4.40 3.07 2.25
N LEU A 85 -3.88 2.48 1.16
CA LEU A 85 -2.44 2.27 0.97
C LEU A 85 -1.67 3.61 0.89
N TRP A 86 -2.24 4.61 0.21
CA TRP A 86 -1.65 5.95 0.13
C TRP A 86 -1.62 6.63 1.51
N LEU A 87 -2.73 6.61 2.25
CA LEU A 87 -2.81 7.21 3.59
C LEU A 87 -1.87 6.54 4.59
N ALA A 88 -1.59 5.24 4.45
CA ALA A 88 -0.61 4.56 5.29
C ALA A 88 0.85 4.95 4.96
N THR A 89 1.16 5.21 3.70
CA THR A 89 2.54 5.48 3.21
C THR A 89 2.97 6.94 3.30
N VAL A 90 2.04 7.89 3.10
CA VAL A 90 2.36 9.34 3.09
C VAL A 90 2.97 9.84 4.40
N PRO A 91 2.43 9.50 5.60
CA PRO A 91 3.03 9.92 6.86
C PRO A 91 4.50 9.47 7.00
N TRP A 92 4.83 8.30 6.45
CA TRP A 92 6.19 7.77 6.46
C TRP A 92 7.10 8.52 5.50
N ALA A 93 6.64 8.77 4.27
CA ALA A 93 7.37 9.59 3.32
C ALA A 93 7.70 10.97 3.89
N LEU A 94 6.71 11.62 4.52
CA LEU A 94 6.86 12.93 5.15
C LEU A 94 7.81 12.89 6.35
N SER A 95 7.69 11.91 7.24
CA SER A 95 8.58 11.80 8.40
C SER A 95 10.03 11.61 7.97
N PHE A 96 10.29 10.75 6.99
CA PHE A 96 11.63 10.56 6.46
C PHE A 96 12.16 11.81 5.76
N PHE A 97 11.30 12.53 5.02
CA PHE A 97 11.66 13.79 4.39
C PHE A 97 12.05 14.84 5.44
N VAL A 98 11.21 15.04 6.45
CA VAL A 98 11.43 16.00 7.55
C VAL A 98 12.69 15.64 8.37
N SER A 99 12.94 14.35 8.59
CA SER A 99 14.14 13.87 9.29
C SER A 99 15.43 14.17 8.52
N TRP A 100 15.37 14.23 7.19
CA TRP A 100 16.47 14.66 6.35
C TRP A 100 16.57 16.18 6.30
N TRP A 101 15.45 16.84 6.02
CA TRP A 101 15.32 18.29 5.96
C TRP A 101 13.95 18.74 6.48
N PRO A 102 13.85 19.62 7.50
CA PRO A 102 14.93 20.47 8.04
C PRO A 102 15.60 19.94 9.32
N LEU A 103 15.29 18.72 9.81
CA LEU A 103 15.81 18.26 11.12
C LEU A 103 17.25 17.75 11.09
N TYR A 104 17.75 17.33 9.92
CA TYR A 104 19.09 16.73 9.74
C TYR A 104 19.44 15.55 10.67
N ASP A 105 18.43 14.89 11.26
CA ASP A 105 18.58 13.72 12.16
C ASP A 105 18.94 12.45 11.36
N ASN A 106 18.58 12.43 10.07
CA ASN A 106 18.87 11.32 9.17
C ASN A 106 19.43 11.82 7.83
N PRO A 107 20.77 11.82 7.64
CA PRO A 107 21.41 12.26 6.40
C PRO A 107 20.94 11.50 5.15
N ARG A 108 20.46 10.26 5.31
CA ARG A 108 19.94 9.39 4.24
C ARG A 108 18.41 9.33 4.21
N GLY A 109 17.73 10.16 5.00
CA GLY A 109 16.26 10.15 5.11
C GLY A 109 15.56 10.39 3.78
N TRP A 110 16.17 11.17 2.87
CA TRP A 110 15.62 11.40 1.52
C TRP A 110 15.45 10.12 0.70
N ILE A 111 16.29 9.09 0.91
CA ILE A 111 16.17 7.81 0.20
C ILE A 111 14.88 7.11 0.64
N SER A 112 14.70 6.97 1.95
CA SER A 112 13.47 6.38 2.50
C SER A 112 12.24 7.21 2.15
N ALA A 113 12.35 8.54 2.17
CA ALA A 113 11.28 9.43 1.75
C ALA A 113 10.86 9.17 0.30
N ALA A 114 11.84 9.07 -0.61
CA ALA A 114 11.59 8.77 -2.02
C ALA A 114 10.97 7.38 -2.22
N ILE A 115 11.45 6.36 -1.50
CA ILE A 115 10.88 5.00 -1.55
C ILE A 115 9.43 5.01 -1.10
N PHE A 116 9.12 5.59 0.07
CA PHE A 116 7.74 5.64 0.58
C PHE A 116 6.84 6.53 -0.29
N ALA A 117 7.37 7.62 -0.85
CA ALA A 117 6.65 8.46 -1.79
C ALA A 117 6.30 7.69 -3.07
N ALA A 118 7.25 6.95 -3.65
CA ALA A 118 7.01 6.10 -4.82
C ALA A 118 5.98 5.00 -4.51
N PHE A 119 6.09 4.37 -3.34
CA PHE A 119 5.11 3.39 -2.88
C PHE A 119 3.71 3.97 -2.71
N GLY A 120 3.59 5.21 -2.26
CA GLY A 120 2.31 5.90 -2.14
C GLY A 120 1.75 6.37 -3.48
N THR A 121 2.59 6.86 -4.40
CA THR A 121 2.13 7.37 -5.70
C THR A 121 1.71 6.25 -6.66
N LEU A 122 2.31 5.06 -6.56
CA LEU A 122 1.94 3.89 -7.37
C LEU A 122 0.44 3.56 -7.30
N PRO A 123 -0.18 3.42 -6.11
CA PRO A 123 -1.63 3.30 -5.95
C PRO A 123 -2.44 4.39 -6.68
N LEU A 124 -2.02 5.66 -6.60
CA LEU A 124 -2.75 6.76 -7.24
C LEU A 124 -2.69 6.68 -8.77
N VAL A 125 -1.53 6.34 -9.33
CA VAL A 125 -1.39 6.13 -10.79
C VAL A 125 -2.28 4.97 -11.25
N LEU A 126 -2.39 3.91 -10.45
CA LEU A 126 -3.23 2.75 -10.77
C LEU A 126 -4.73 3.02 -10.60
N VAL A 127 -5.12 3.96 -9.73
CA VAL A 127 -6.50 4.47 -9.67
C VAL A 127 -6.86 5.29 -10.92
N GLY A 128 -5.88 5.98 -11.51
CA GLY A 128 -6.09 6.71 -12.77
C GLY A 128 -6.09 5.83 -14.02
N TRP A 129 -5.56 4.61 -13.95
CA TRP A 129 -5.49 3.72 -15.11
C TRP A 129 -6.78 2.91 -15.26
N ASP A 130 -7.67 3.36 -16.14
CA ASP A 130 -8.89 2.63 -16.47
C ASP A 130 -8.57 1.31 -17.19
N GLU A 131 -9.17 0.23 -16.72
CA GLU A 131 -9.14 -1.06 -17.40
C GLU A 131 -10.11 -0.96 -18.60
N PRO A 132 -9.68 -1.21 -19.86
CA PRO A 132 -10.62 -1.23 -20.98
C PRO A 132 -11.71 -2.26 -20.68
N ALA A 133 -12.97 -1.84 -20.81
CA ALA A 133 -14.14 -2.65 -20.51
C ALA A 133 -13.97 -4.04 -21.15
N ARG A 134 -14.14 -5.09 -20.34
CA ARG A 134 -14.13 -6.48 -20.81
C ARG A 134 -15.11 -6.54 -21.98
N ARG A 135 -14.61 -6.67 -23.21
CA ARG A 135 -15.46 -6.87 -24.38
C ARG A 135 -16.34 -8.08 -24.07
N GLU A 136 -17.63 -7.85 -23.92
CA GLU A 136 -18.61 -8.92 -24.02
C GLU A 136 -18.38 -9.52 -25.41
N SER A 137 -17.89 -10.76 -25.47
CA SER A 137 -17.90 -11.51 -26.71
C SER A 137 -19.36 -11.50 -27.17
N PRO A 138 -19.68 -11.01 -28.38
CA PRO A 138 -21.02 -11.14 -28.90
C PRO A 138 -21.36 -12.63 -28.86
N GLU A 139 -22.42 -12.98 -28.14
CA GLU A 139 -23.06 -14.28 -28.23
C GLU A 139 -23.23 -14.60 -29.72
N SER A 140 -22.46 -15.57 -30.20
CA SER A 140 -22.64 -16.12 -31.53
C SER A 140 -23.96 -16.93 -31.52
N PRO A 141 -24.89 -16.63 -32.43
CA PRO A 141 -26.23 -17.23 -32.47
C PRO A 141 -26.24 -18.72 -32.79
#